data_AF-A0A7W1TSR1-F1
#
_entry.id   AF-A0A7W1TSR1-F1
#
_cell.length_a   1.000
_cell.length_b   1.000
_cell.length_c   1.000
_cell.angle_alpha   90.00
_cell.angle_beta   90.00
_cell.angle_gamma   90.00
#
_symmetry.space_group_name_H-M   'P 1'
#
loop_
_entity.id
_entity.type
_entity.pdbx_description
1 polymer ?
#
loop_
_entity_poly.entity_id
_entity_poly.type
_entity_poly.pdbx_seq_one_letter_code
_entity_poly.pdbx_strand_id
1 'polypeptide(L)' 'MIRQTVARVDLEAIAANVATLRVLLDEADTSPGIIAVVKANAYGHGAVAVAQRLEQAGVDILACADIEEG' A
#
# COMPACT_ATOMS: atom_id res chain seq x y z
N MET A 1 13.48 -23.42 4.34
CA MET A 1 12.02 -23.44 4.12
C MET A 1 11.63 -24.90 3.83
N ILE A 2 10.78 -25.52 4.67
CA ILE A 2 10.54 -26.99 4.64
C ILE A 2 9.16 -27.36 4.07
N ARG A 3 8.35 -26.35 3.68
CA ARG A 3 7.03 -26.53 3.05
C ARG A 3 6.99 -25.80 1.71
N GLN A 4 6.25 -26.36 0.75
CA GLN A 4 6.13 -25.83 -0.62
C GLN A 4 5.00 -24.82 -0.78
N THR A 5 4.05 -24.74 0.15
CA THR A 5 2.95 -23.77 0.10
C THR A 5 3.48 -22.37 0.37
N VAL A 6 3.27 -21.46 -0.59
CA VAL A 6 3.69 -20.06 -0.51
C VAL A 6 2.58 -19.16 -1.04
N ALA A 7 2.48 -17.95 -0.50
CA ALA A 7 1.72 -16.85 -1.09
C ALA A 7 2.69 -15.89 -1.78
N ARG A 8 2.34 -15.44 -2.98
CA ARG A 8 3.11 -14.43 -3.71
C ARG A 8 2.31 -13.13 -3.73
N VAL A 9 2.97 -12.04 -3.39
CA VAL A 9 2.40 -10.69 -3.42
C VAL A 9 3.05 -9.93 -4.55
N ASP A 10 2.24 -9.38 -5.44
CA ASP A 10 2.69 -8.54 -6.55
C ASP A 10 2.69 -7.07 -6.10
N LEU A 11 3.89 -6.53 -5.90
CA LEU A 11 4.08 -5.14 -5.47
C LEU A 11 3.81 -4.14 -6.61
N GLU A 12 3.99 -4.55 -7.87
CA GLU A 12 3.69 -3.67 -9.02
C GLU A 12 2.19 -3.52 -9.21
N ALA A 13 1.40 -4.57 -8.93
CA ALA A 13 -0.04 -4.47 -8.89
C ALA A 13 -0.51 -3.45 -7.83
N ILE A 14 0.11 -3.42 -6.65
CA ILE A 14 -0.21 -2.45 -5.59
C ILE A 14 0.08 -1.02 -6.06
N ALA A 15 1.22 -0.80 -6.72
CA ALA A 15 1.57 0.51 -7.24
C ALA A 15 0.69 0.98 -8.40
N ALA A 16 0.30 0.06 -9.29
CA ALA A 16 -0.64 0.34 -10.37
C ALA A 16 -2.01 0.78 -9.82
N ASN A 17 -2.44 0.23 -8.68
CA ASN A 17 -3.65 0.68 -8.00
C ASN A 17 -3.53 2.14 -7.52
N VAL A 18 -2.38 2.52 -6.94
CA VAL A 18 -2.12 3.92 -6.55
C VAL A 18 -2.14 4.85 -7.76
N ALA A 19 -1.49 4.45 -8.87
CA ALA A 19 -1.50 5.22 -10.11
C ALA A 19 -2.92 5.42 -10.65
N THR A 20 -3.76 4.39 -10.59
CA THR A 20 -5.17 4.46 -11.00
C THR A 20 -5.95 5.43 -10.13
N LEU A 21 -5.76 5.38 -8.81
CA LEU A 21 -6.38 6.33 -7.89
C LEU A 21 -5.93 7.77 -8.18
N ARG A 22 -4.64 7.99 -8.48
CA ARG A 22 -4.13 9.33 -8.83
C ARG A 22 -4.81 9.88 -10.07
N VAL A 23 -4.94 9.10 -11.14
CA VAL A 23 -5.67 9.53 -12.36
C VAL A 23 -7.10 9.96 -12.03
N LEU A 24 -7.80 9.21 -11.19
CA LEU A 24 -9.17 9.54 -10.78
C LEU A 24 -9.25 10.82 -9.91
N LEU A 25 -8.22 11.07 -9.10
CA LEU A 25 -8.16 12.26 -8.25
C LEU A 25 -7.78 13.52 -9.05
N ASP A 26 -6.97 13.37 -10.10
CA ASP A 26 -6.57 14.49 -10.97
C ASP A 26 -7.76 15.03 -11.81
N GLU A 27 -8.82 14.23 -11.99
CA GLU A 27 -10.07 14.66 -12.63
C GLU A 27 -10.99 15.47 -11.71
N ALA A 28 -10.70 15.50 -10.40
CA ALA A 28 -11.50 16.24 -9.43
C ALA A 28 -11.05 17.71 -9.35
N ASP A 29 -11.98 18.63 -9.06
CA ASP A 29 -11.68 20.06 -8.79
C ASP A 29 -10.82 20.29 -7.52
N THR A 30 -10.52 19.22 -6.80
CA THR A 30 -9.70 19.20 -5.58
C THR A 30 -8.55 18.22 -5.76
N SER A 31 -7.40 18.46 -5.11
CA SER A 31 -6.27 17.54 -5.12
C SER A 31 -6.11 16.86 -3.74
N PRO A 32 -6.97 15.90 -3.37
CA PRO A 32 -6.84 15.21 -2.10
C PRO A 32 -5.61 14.30 -2.08
N GLY A 33 -5.00 14.17 -0.91
CA GLY A 33 -3.94 13.18 -0.67
C GLY A 33 -4.47 11.76 -0.49
N ILE A 34 -3.58 10.79 -0.58
CA ILE A 34 -3.84 9.36 -0.37
C ILE A 34 -3.21 8.93 0.95
N ILE A 35 -4.03 8.44 1.87
CA ILE A 35 -3.59 7.74 3.08
C ILE A 35 -3.67 6.25 2.82
N ALA A 36 -2.52 5.57 2.73
CA ALA A 36 -2.46 4.13 2.54
C ALA A 36 -2.40 3.41 3.89
N VAL A 37 -3.48 2.69 4.20
CA VAL A 37 -3.60 1.95 5.46
C VAL A 37 -2.95 0.57 5.29
N VAL A 38 -1.89 0.30 6.05
CA VAL A 38 -1.09 -0.94 6.00
C VAL A 38 -1.21 -1.78 7.27
N LYS A 39 -2.28 -1.60 8.04
CA LYS A 39 -2.59 -2.40 9.24
C LYS A 39 -2.70 -3.90 8.95
N ALA A 40 -2.65 -4.70 10.01
CA ALA A 40 -2.70 -6.17 9.97
C ALA A 40 -1.64 -6.75 9.02
N ASN A 41 -0.40 -6.29 9.14
CA ASN A 41 0.71 -6.67 8.26
C ASN A 41 0.40 -6.42 6.76
N ALA A 42 -0.07 -5.21 6.42
CA ALA A 42 -0.65 -4.85 5.12
C ALA A 42 -1.72 -5.85 4.66
N TYR A 43 -2.71 -6.12 5.52
CA TYR A 43 -3.77 -7.10 5.25
C TYR A 43 -3.22 -8.48 4.87
N GLY A 44 -2.14 -8.91 5.50
CA GLY A 44 -1.46 -10.19 5.23
C GLY A 44 -0.50 -10.19 4.03
N HIS A 45 -0.31 -9.06 3.35
CA HIS A 45 0.59 -8.95 2.20
C HIS A 45 2.05 -8.67 2.58
N GLY A 46 2.32 -8.31 3.84
CA GLY A 46 3.65 -7.96 4.33
C GLY A 46 3.83 -6.45 4.42
N ALA A 47 3.69 -5.90 5.64
CA ALA A 47 3.66 -4.46 5.89
C ALA A 47 4.87 -3.72 5.33
N VAL A 48 6.08 -4.17 5.62
CA VAL A 48 7.31 -3.45 5.25
C VAL A 48 7.45 -3.31 3.73
N ALA A 49 7.36 -4.42 3.00
CA ALA A 49 7.53 -4.41 1.55
C ALA A 49 6.41 -3.62 0.85
N VAL A 50 5.17 -3.73 1.34
CA VAL A 50 4.03 -2.98 0.81
C VAL A 50 4.15 -1.49 1.12
N ALA A 51 4.48 -1.12 2.36
CA ALA A 51 4.68 0.27 2.78
C ALA A 51 5.75 0.97 1.95
N GLN A 52 6.93 0.34 1.79
CA GLN A 52 8.02 0.88 0.97
C GLN A 52 7.58 1.08 -0.50
N ARG A 53 6.83 0.13 -1.07
CA ARG A 53 6.35 0.26 -2.44
C ARG A 53 5.29 1.36 -2.58
N LEU A 54 4.42 1.53 -1.59
CA LEU A 54 3.41 2.59 -1.54
C LEU A 54 4.06 3.98 -1.41
N GLU A 55 5.09 4.13 -0.56
CA GLU A 55 5.87 5.36 -0.47
C GLU A 55 6.51 5.72 -1.81
N GLN A 56 7.14 4.74 -2.49
CA GLN A 56 7.69 4.93 -3.84
C GLN A 56 6.60 5.26 -4.88
N ALA A 57 5.38 4.79 -4.69
CA ALA A 57 4.24 5.12 -5.54
C ALA A 57 3.63 6.49 -5.23
N GLY A 58 4.13 7.21 -4.23
CA GLY A 58 3.74 8.59 -3.92
C GLY A 58 2.45 8.70 -3.12
N VAL A 59 2.17 7.77 -2.21
CA VAL A 59 1.13 7.99 -1.18
C VAL A 59 1.61 9.04 -0.17
N ASP A 60 0.69 9.81 0.39
CA ASP A 60 1.05 10.96 1.24
C ASP A 60 1.29 10.54 2.70
N ILE A 61 0.56 9.52 3.17
CA ILE A 61 0.62 9.05 4.56
C ILE A 61 0.49 7.52 4.57
N LEU A 62 1.25 6.86 5.45
CA LEU A 62 1.02 5.48 5.86
C LEU A 62 0.29 5.46 7.21
N ALA A 63 -0.69 4.56 7.35
CA ALA A 63 -1.44 4.40 8.61
C ALA A 63 -1.51 2.92 9.04
N CYS A 64 -1.40 2.67 10.34
CA CYS A 64 -1.51 1.35 10.98
C CYS A 64 -2.64 1.33 12.03
N ALA A 65 -2.93 0.17 12.63
CA ALA A 65 -4.00 0.06 13.62
C ALA A 65 -3.60 0.52 15.02
N ASP A 66 -2.34 0.30 15.42
CA ASP A 66 -1.83 0.53 16.76
C ASP A 66 -0.34 0.92 16.75
N ILE A 67 0.22 1.16 17.94
CA ILE A 67 1.62 1.58 18.12
C ILE A 67 2.61 0.47 17.74
N GLU A 68 2.22 -0.79 17.88
CA GLU A 68 3.11 -1.93 17.65
C GLU A 68 3.33 -2.19 16.16
N GLU A 69 2.36 -1.81 15.34
CA GLU A 69 2.46 -1.80 13.88
C GLU A 69 3.13 -0.53 13.30
N GLY A 70 3.37 0.51 14.12
CA GLY A 70 3.85 1.84 13.71
C GLY A 70 5.33 2.11 13.90
#